data_AF-A0A0R1MJ28-F1
#
_entry.id   AF-A0A0R1MJ28-F1
#
_cell.length_a   1.000
_cell.length_b   1.000
_cell.length_c   1.000
_cell.angle_alpha   90.00
_cell.angle_beta   90.00
_cell.angle_gamma   90.00
#
_symmetry.space_group_name_H-M   'P 1'
#
loop_
_entity.id
_entity.type
_entity.pdbx_description
1 polymer ?
#
loop_
_entity_poly.entity_id
_entity_poly.type
_entity_poly.pdbx_seq_one_letter_code
_entity_poly.pdbx_strand_id
1 'polypeptide(L)'
;MGAYYDTLKELQTKIISKALLPIKKFQGVMFKPDSYMRTDGLPVDKTIANLEKNIVEQSDPKEKAKLEALLERIESVSDLTENLYDRLNENPNTFSYWFPALLKSNRKCIRDGHTFFKIPASSCITLPLPLSQFMRIEYQNTNDESRKKFNEILLEKLNLDKNKHYFIKNGVFSGKFEWRNCHIVPSEQNQIGEYFQVVNNHAMLVGAGRTNDIVIREYIDDPEHRPTIYNGMPLRTEFRCFIDCDTKDLIQTVPYWNPLVMKKVLQSQGQQNKSIYKWYETYKWFEEVLNQDFNANIGRINKNIQYVINELSLKGRWSLDVMKSGNDFYLIDMAEMKSSALTELINPSRLNELKIKLEQ
;
A
#
# COMPACT_ATOMS: atom_id res chain seq x y z
N MET A 1 20.49 6.96 4.47
CA MET A 1 19.87 5.81 5.18
C MET A 1 20.76 5.22 6.28
N GLY A 2 22.10 5.30 6.20
CA GLY A 2 22.99 4.78 7.26
C GLY A 2 23.01 5.59 8.57
N ALA A 3 22.80 6.90 8.55
CA ALA A 3 22.90 7.75 9.76
C ALA A 3 21.65 7.72 10.68
N TYR A 4 20.60 6.96 10.33
CA TYR A 4 19.30 6.99 11.04
C TYR A 4 19.07 5.76 11.93
N TYR A 5 19.83 4.69 11.73
CA TYR A 5 19.76 3.50 12.59
C TYR A 5 20.62 3.64 13.86
N ASP A 6 21.72 4.40 13.79
CA ASP A 6 22.60 4.62 14.93
C ASP A 6 21.97 5.51 16.02
N THR A 7 21.13 6.47 15.62
CA THR A 7 20.40 7.34 16.56
C THR A 7 19.29 6.63 17.33
N LEU A 8 18.68 5.58 16.76
CA LEU A 8 17.66 4.76 17.45
C LEU A 8 18.26 3.89 18.56
N LYS A 9 19.47 3.35 18.36
CA LYS A 9 20.20 2.60 19.38
C LYS A 9 20.67 3.49 20.54
N GLU A 10 21.11 4.71 20.23
CA GLU A 10 21.51 5.68 21.25
C GLU A 10 20.32 6.24 22.06
N LEU A 11 19.15 6.42 21.43
CA LEU A 11 17.91 6.80 22.10
C LEU A 11 17.34 5.68 22.99
N GLN A 12 17.41 4.41 22.54
CA GLN A 12 17.01 3.25 23.35
C GLN A 12 17.87 3.13 24.62
N THR A 13 19.17 3.43 24.53
CA THR A 13 20.08 3.24 25.67
C THR A 13 19.95 4.34 26.74
N LYS A 14 19.53 5.56 26.36
CA LYS A 14 19.37 6.69 27.32
C LYS A 14 18.02 6.74 28.03
N ILE A 15 16.97 6.09 27.51
CA ILE A 15 15.61 6.15 28.09
C ILE A 15 15.33 4.99 29.07
N ILE A 16 16.09 3.89 29.04
CA ILE A 16 15.73 2.65 29.75
C ILE A 16 15.99 2.67 31.29
N SER A 17 16.53 3.72 31.90
CA SER A 17 16.87 3.66 33.35
C SER A 17 15.91 4.33 34.34
N LYS A 18 14.70 4.77 33.96
CA LYS A 18 13.73 5.27 34.97
C LYS A 18 12.32 4.73 34.77
N ALA A 19 12.02 3.72 35.60
CA ALA A 19 10.70 3.22 35.98
C ALA A 19 9.75 2.86 34.82
N LEU A 20 10.08 1.79 34.08
CA LEU A 20 9.05 1.04 33.37
C LEU A 20 8.20 0.32 34.42
N LEU A 21 6.98 0.79 34.63
CA LEU A 21 5.94 0.01 35.30
C LEU A 21 5.81 -1.33 34.54
N PRO A 22 5.68 -2.48 35.24
CA PRO A 22 5.48 -3.74 34.56
C PRO A 22 4.24 -3.62 33.66
N ILE A 23 4.42 -3.83 32.35
CA ILE A 23 3.30 -3.94 31.41
C ILE A 23 2.44 -5.09 31.93
N LYS A 24 1.31 -4.79 32.57
CA LYS A 24 0.32 -5.80 32.92
C LYS A 24 -0.06 -6.49 31.62
N LYS A 25 0.32 -7.75 31.46
CA LYS A 25 -0.19 -8.57 30.35
C LYS A 25 -1.72 -8.54 30.42
N PHE A 26 -2.34 -8.00 29.37
CA PHE A 26 -3.79 -7.99 29.25
C PHE A 26 -4.27 -9.45 29.26
N GLN A 27 -5.12 -9.80 30.23
CA GLN A 27 -5.74 -11.12 30.30
C GLN A 27 -7.06 -11.10 29.51
N GLY A 28 -7.24 -12.05 28.60
CA GLY A 28 -8.42 -12.15 27.72
C GLY A 28 -8.24 -11.51 26.33
N VAL A 29 -9.34 -11.48 25.57
CA VAL A 29 -9.40 -10.87 24.22
C VAL A 29 -9.19 -9.35 24.28
N MET A 30 -8.22 -8.85 23.52
CA MET A 30 -7.80 -7.44 23.46
C MET A 30 -8.76 -6.50 22.71
N PHE A 31 -9.86 -7.05 22.19
CA PHE A 31 -10.92 -6.33 21.49
C PHE A 31 -12.28 -6.87 21.90
N LYS A 32 -13.22 -5.97 22.16
CA LYS A 32 -14.62 -6.24 22.47
C LYS A 32 -15.49 -5.14 21.83
N PRO A 33 -16.80 -5.38 21.64
CA PRO A 33 -17.73 -4.29 21.42
C PRO A 33 -17.55 -3.22 22.53
N ASP A 34 -17.39 -1.96 22.14
CA ASP A 34 -17.24 -0.78 23.01
C ASP A 34 -16.00 -0.74 23.93
N SER A 35 -15.07 -1.69 23.80
CA SER A 35 -13.83 -1.70 24.58
C SER A 35 -12.70 -2.39 23.83
N TYR A 36 -11.56 -1.72 23.71
CA TYR A 36 -10.39 -2.24 22.99
C TYR A 36 -9.10 -1.75 23.64
N MET A 37 -8.03 -2.52 23.44
CA MET A 37 -6.73 -2.18 23.99
C MET A 37 -6.10 -1.00 23.24
N ARG A 38 -5.74 0.03 24.01
CA ARG A 38 -4.83 1.09 23.59
C ARG A 38 -3.44 0.84 24.15
N THR A 39 -2.44 1.12 23.33
CA THR A 39 -1.01 0.95 23.60
C THR A 39 -0.30 2.28 23.84
N ASP A 40 -0.84 3.39 23.34
CA ASP A 40 -0.35 4.74 23.57
C ASP A 40 -1.20 5.51 24.60
N GLY A 41 -0.53 6.43 25.29
CA GLY A 41 -1.17 7.44 26.14
C GLY A 41 -1.27 8.80 25.45
N LEU A 42 -1.19 8.82 24.11
CA LEU A 42 -1.05 10.05 23.34
C LEU A 42 -2.44 10.70 23.18
N PRO A 43 -2.58 12.02 23.38
CA PRO A 43 -3.83 12.72 23.07
C PRO A 43 -3.95 12.89 21.55
N VAL A 44 -4.20 11.79 20.83
CA VAL A 44 -4.13 11.65 19.36
C VAL A 44 -4.82 12.81 18.64
N ASP A 45 -6.09 13.07 18.95
CA ASP A 45 -6.89 14.11 18.30
C ASP A 45 -6.28 15.51 18.50
N LYS A 46 -5.81 15.80 19.71
CA LYS A 46 -5.15 17.09 20.01
C LYS A 46 -3.82 17.21 19.30
N THR A 47 -3.05 16.13 19.23
CA THR A 47 -1.76 16.11 18.51
C THR A 47 -1.98 16.36 17.02
N ILE A 48 -2.93 15.65 16.40
CA ILE A 48 -3.29 15.83 14.99
C ILE A 48 -3.74 17.27 14.75
N ALA A 49 -4.68 17.79 15.53
CA ALA A 49 -5.18 19.16 15.37
C ALA A 49 -4.07 20.22 15.49
N ASN A 50 -3.13 20.05 16.42
CA ASN A 50 -1.99 20.94 16.57
C ASN A 50 -1.05 20.89 15.35
N LEU A 51 -0.80 19.69 14.80
CA LEU A 51 0.01 19.53 13.61
C LEU A 51 -0.64 20.17 12.38
N GLU A 52 -1.94 19.96 12.19
CA GLU A 52 -2.69 20.57 11.09
C GLU A 52 -2.64 22.09 11.15
N LYS A 53 -2.81 22.66 12.36
CA LYS A 53 -2.63 24.10 12.57
C LYS A 53 -1.24 24.57 12.13
N ASN A 54 -0.18 23.87 12.54
CA ASN A 54 1.19 24.22 12.17
C ASN A 54 1.44 24.09 10.66
N ILE A 55 0.82 23.10 9.99
CA ILE A 55 0.91 22.92 8.53
C ILE A 55 0.27 24.11 7.79
N VAL A 56 -0.88 24.59 8.27
CA VAL A 56 -1.57 25.74 7.69
C VAL A 56 -0.78 27.03 7.89
N GLU A 57 -0.16 27.21 9.06
CA GLU A 57 0.64 28.39 9.39
C GLU A 57 2.05 28.39 8.75
N GLN A 58 2.51 27.24 8.23
CA GLN A 58 3.83 27.11 7.63
C GLN A 58 3.88 27.67 6.22
N SER A 59 4.74 28.68 6.01
CA SER A 59 4.94 29.33 4.72
C SER A 59 6.08 28.73 3.89
N ASP A 60 7.07 28.09 4.52
CA ASP A 60 8.15 27.40 3.82
C ASP A 60 7.66 26.05 3.27
N PRO A 61 7.69 25.81 1.95
CA PRO A 61 7.17 24.57 1.36
C PRO A 61 7.88 23.31 1.83
N LYS A 62 9.19 23.37 2.11
CA LYS A 62 9.96 22.18 2.53
C LYS A 62 9.64 21.81 3.96
N GLU A 63 9.53 22.80 4.85
CA GLU A 63 9.09 22.55 6.23
C GLU A 63 7.62 22.10 6.27
N LYS A 64 6.77 22.65 5.40
CA LYS A 64 5.38 22.21 5.27
C LYS A 64 5.30 20.72 4.87
N ALA A 65 6.03 20.31 3.85
CA ALA A 65 6.08 18.91 3.41
C ALA A 65 6.60 17.96 4.52
N LYS A 66 7.55 18.40 5.35
CA LYS A 66 8.00 17.61 6.51
C LYS A 66 6.92 17.46 7.57
N LEU A 67 6.15 18.51 7.84
CA LEU A 67 5.05 18.46 8.80
C LEU A 67 3.91 17.58 8.29
N GLU A 68 3.60 17.64 6.99
CA GLU A 68 2.64 16.74 6.33
C GLU A 68 3.10 15.28 6.44
N ALA A 69 4.37 14.98 6.14
CA ALA A 69 4.93 13.64 6.32
C ALA A 69 4.89 13.17 7.79
N LEU A 70 5.08 14.09 8.75
CA LEU A 70 4.97 13.78 10.18
C LEU A 70 3.51 13.47 10.57
N LEU A 71 2.54 14.23 10.04
CA LEU A 71 1.12 13.98 10.23
C LEU A 71 0.73 12.59 9.71
N GLU A 72 1.13 12.25 8.49
CA GLU A 72 0.88 10.92 7.91
C GLU A 72 1.47 9.79 8.76
N ARG A 73 2.66 10.02 9.32
CA ARG A 73 3.30 9.06 10.21
C ARG A 73 2.53 8.91 11.52
N ILE A 74 2.11 10.00 12.15
CA ILE A 74 1.33 9.98 13.39
C ILE A 74 0.01 9.23 13.16
N GLU A 75 -0.73 9.56 12.10
CA GLU A 75 -1.95 8.87 11.72
C GLU A 75 -1.73 7.37 11.44
N SER A 76 -0.56 7.00 10.92
CA SER A 76 -0.22 5.60 10.63
C SER A 76 0.08 4.76 11.87
N VAL A 77 0.61 5.35 12.94
CA VAL A 77 1.11 4.58 14.10
C VAL A 77 0.33 4.78 15.39
N SER A 78 -0.43 5.88 15.52
CA SER A 78 -1.22 6.13 16.72
C SER A 78 -2.33 5.12 16.90
N ASP A 79 -2.69 4.87 18.16
CA ASP A 79 -3.94 4.18 18.47
C ASP A 79 -5.14 4.96 17.93
N LEU A 80 -6.19 4.23 17.59
CA LEU A 80 -7.42 4.81 17.07
C LEU A 80 -8.20 5.50 18.19
N THR A 81 -8.56 6.74 17.91
CA THR A 81 -9.76 7.40 18.45
C THR A 81 -10.89 7.23 17.43
N GLU A 82 -12.13 7.57 17.81
CA GLU A 82 -13.25 7.61 16.87
C GLU A 82 -12.96 8.59 15.71
N ASN A 83 -12.43 9.77 16.03
CA ASN A 83 -12.06 10.78 15.02
C ASN A 83 -10.97 10.28 14.05
N LEU A 84 -9.91 9.64 14.56
CA LEU A 84 -8.88 9.08 13.68
C LEU A 84 -9.45 7.93 12.85
N TYR A 85 -10.25 7.04 13.44
CA TYR A 85 -10.90 5.94 12.72
C TYR A 85 -11.73 6.44 11.53
N ASP A 86 -12.58 7.45 11.74
CA ASP A 86 -13.41 8.04 10.68
C ASP A 86 -12.56 8.70 9.61
N ARG A 87 -11.53 9.47 10.02
CA ARG A 87 -10.57 10.07 9.09
C ARG A 87 -9.88 9.04 8.20
N LEU A 88 -9.50 7.87 8.74
CA LEU A 88 -8.87 6.81 7.95
C LEU A 88 -9.84 6.18 6.94
N ASN A 89 -11.15 6.16 7.23
CA ASN A 89 -12.17 5.70 6.28
C ASN A 89 -12.42 6.69 5.13
N GLU A 90 -12.12 7.98 5.35
CA GLU A 90 -12.21 9.02 4.33
C GLU A 90 -10.97 9.14 3.44
N ASN A 91 -9.89 8.41 3.76
CA ASN A 91 -8.65 8.46 2.98
C ASN A 91 -8.88 7.97 1.53
N PRO A 92 -8.73 8.81 0.50
CA PRO A 92 -8.98 8.42 -0.88
C PRO A 92 -8.06 7.28 -1.37
N ASN A 93 -6.89 7.10 -0.75
CA ASN A 93 -5.96 6.04 -1.11
C ASN A 93 -6.36 4.66 -0.57
N THR A 94 -7.38 4.58 0.30
CA THR A 94 -7.83 3.28 0.80
C THR A 94 -8.60 2.51 -0.28
N PHE A 95 -8.40 1.19 -0.34
CA PHE A 95 -9.00 0.31 -1.34
C PHE A 95 -10.52 0.42 -1.39
N SER A 96 -11.20 0.49 -0.24
CA SER A 96 -12.66 0.62 -0.17
C SER A 96 -13.19 1.91 -0.81
N TYR A 97 -12.36 2.96 -0.93
CA TYR A 97 -12.72 4.22 -1.57
C TYR A 97 -12.69 4.11 -3.10
N TRP A 98 -11.53 3.76 -3.68
CA TRP A 98 -11.34 3.84 -5.13
C TRP A 98 -11.80 2.57 -5.88
N PHE A 99 -11.72 1.39 -5.26
CA PHE A 99 -11.97 0.12 -5.95
C PHE A 99 -13.40 -0.02 -6.49
N PRO A 100 -14.47 0.40 -5.78
CA PRO A 100 -15.83 0.32 -6.32
C PRO A 100 -16.00 1.09 -7.64
N ALA A 101 -15.39 2.26 -7.76
CA ALA A 101 -15.45 3.07 -8.98
C ALA A 101 -14.68 2.40 -10.13
N LEU A 102 -13.48 1.87 -9.86
CA LEU A 102 -12.69 1.14 -10.85
C LEU A 102 -13.41 -0.12 -11.34
N LEU A 103 -13.98 -0.91 -10.42
CA LEU A 103 -14.72 -2.12 -10.75
C LEU A 103 -15.96 -1.80 -11.59
N LYS A 104 -16.69 -0.74 -11.25
CA LYS A 104 -17.85 -0.27 -12.02
C LYS A 104 -17.45 0.17 -13.43
N SER A 105 -16.36 0.92 -13.56
CA SER A 105 -15.79 1.35 -14.84
C SER A 105 -15.42 0.14 -15.70
N ASN A 106 -14.60 -0.79 -15.19
CA ASN A 106 -14.18 -1.97 -15.94
C ASN A 106 -15.36 -2.86 -16.35
N ARG A 107 -16.37 -3.05 -15.47
CA ARG A 107 -17.60 -3.77 -15.82
C ARG A 107 -18.39 -3.10 -16.93
N LYS A 108 -18.40 -1.76 -16.98
CA LYS A 108 -19.04 -1.03 -18.08
C LYS A 108 -18.26 -1.23 -19.38
N CYS A 109 -16.94 -1.10 -19.37
CA CYS A 109 -16.10 -1.39 -20.53
C CYS A 109 -16.39 -2.80 -21.09
N ILE A 110 -16.46 -3.82 -20.23
CA ILE A 110 -16.78 -5.20 -20.63
C ILE A 110 -18.15 -5.28 -21.31
N ARG A 111 -19.20 -4.64 -20.76
CA ARG A 111 -20.54 -4.61 -21.38
C ARG A 111 -20.54 -3.92 -22.74
N ASP A 112 -19.69 -2.93 -22.92
CA ASP A 112 -19.57 -2.16 -24.16
C ASP A 112 -18.60 -2.83 -25.17
N GLY A 113 -18.15 -4.06 -24.89
CA GLY A 113 -17.29 -4.86 -25.78
C GLY A 113 -15.78 -4.65 -25.58
N HIS A 114 -15.38 -3.85 -24.60
CA HIS A 114 -13.97 -3.57 -24.27
C HIS A 114 -13.50 -4.47 -23.11
N THR A 115 -12.96 -5.64 -23.44
CA THR A 115 -12.57 -6.70 -22.47
C THR A 115 -11.06 -6.80 -22.21
N PHE A 116 -10.28 -5.77 -22.60
CA PHE A 116 -8.82 -5.81 -22.56
C PHE A 116 -8.25 -5.99 -21.14
N PHE A 117 -8.84 -5.31 -20.15
CA PHE A 117 -8.36 -5.38 -18.77
C PHE A 117 -9.15 -6.37 -17.93
N LYS A 118 -8.41 -7.11 -17.10
CA LYS A 118 -8.94 -7.96 -16.04
C LYS A 118 -8.77 -7.28 -14.69
N ILE A 119 -9.63 -7.63 -13.74
CA ILE A 119 -9.46 -7.31 -12.33
C ILE A 119 -9.48 -8.64 -11.59
N PRO A 120 -8.45 -9.00 -10.79
CA PRO A 120 -8.48 -10.23 -10.00
C PRO A 120 -9.68 -10.18 -9.04
N ALA A 121 -10.31 -11.32 -8.78
CA ALA A 121 -11.39 -11.38 -7.80
C ALA A 121 -10.88 -10.80 -6.48
N SER A 122 -11.61 -9.84 -5.92
CA SER A 122 -11.14 -9.06 -4.77
C SER A 122 -12.27 -8.93 -3.75
N SER A 123 -11.93 -9.05 -2.47
CA SER A 123 -12.79 -8.77 -1.33
C SER A 123 -12.10 -7.78 -0.42
N CYS A 124 -12.87 -6.84 0.12
CA CYS A 124 -12.40 -5.79 1.02
C CYS A 124 -13.35 -5.72 2.21
N ILE A 125 -12.78 -5.73 3.41
CA ILE A 125 -13.52 -5.57 4.66
C ILE A 125 -12.94 -4.35 5.36
N THR A 126 -13.75 -3.31 5.51
CA THR A 126 -13.46 -2.24 6.47
C THR A 126 -13.77 -2.76 7.87
N LEU A 127 -12.74 -2.91 8.69
CA LEU A 127 -12.89 -3.46 10.03
C LEU A 127 -13.59 -2.45 10.95
N PRO A 128 -14.45 -2.91 11.88
CA PRO A 128 -14.95 -2.05 12.94
C PRO A 128 -13.79 -1.65 13.88
N LEU A 129 -13.94 -0.48 14.49
CA LEU A 129 -12.89 0.18 15.26
C LEU A 129 -12.13 -0.75 16.24
N PRO A 130 -12.77 -1.61 17.08
CA PRO A 130 -12.03 -2.51 17.97
C PRO A 130 -11.08 -3.48 17.25
N LEU A 131 -11.47 -3.98 16.07
CA LEU A 131 -10.63 -4.88 15.27
C LEU A 131 -9.55 -4.11 14.52
N SER A 132 -9.87 -2.91 14.01
CA SER A 132 -8.89 -2.02 13.40
C SER A 132 -7.80 -1.65 14.39
N GLN A 133 -8.16 -1.36 15.64
CA GLN A 133 -7.20 -1.07 16.69
C GLN A 133 -6.36 -2.30 17.04
N PHE A 134 -6.96 -3.50 17.13
CA PHE A 134 -6.20 -4.73 17.38
C PHE A 134 -5.12 -4.97 16.31
N MET A 135 -5.45 -4.76 15.03
CA MET A 135 -4.52 -4.92 13.91
C MET A 135 -3.33 -3.93 13.97
N ARG A 136 -3.44 -2.85 14.74
CA ARG A 136 -2.38 -1.85 14.92
C ARG A 136 -1.42 -2.17 16.06
N ILE A 137 -1.81 -3.06 16.96
CA ILE A 137 -0.92 -3.55 18.01
C ILE A 137 0.18 -4.38 17.33
N GLU A 138 1.44 -4.11 17.68
CA GLU A 138 2.56 -4.91 17.17
C GLU A 138 2.34 -6.39 17.49
N TYR A 139 2.58 -7.27 16.52
CA TYR A 139 2.29 -8.70 16.64
C TYR A 139 2.86 -9.32 17.92
N GLN A 140 4.11 -9.01 18.29
CA GLN A 140 4.76 -9.48 19.52
C GLN A 140 4.06 -9.06 20.83
N ASN A 141 3.26 -7.99 20.78
CA ASN A 141 2.54 -7.45 21.93
C ASN A 141 1.11 -7.99 22.04
N THR A 142 0.67 -8.83 21.09
CA THR A 142 -0.64 -9.51 21.15
C THR A 142 -0.58 -10.86 21.86
N ASN A 143 -1.73 -11.39 22.28
CA ASN A 143 -1.86 -12.71 22.90
C ASN A 143 -2.52 -13.74 21.96
N ASP A 144 -2.28 -15.03 22.21
CA ASP A 144 -2.78 -16.14 21.39
C ASP A 144 -4.31 -16.15 21.27
N GLU A 145 -5.01 -15.84 22.38
CA GLU A 145 -6.47 -15.83 22.42
C GLU A 145 -7.05 -14.80 21.44
N SER A 146 -6.49 -13.59 21.43
CA SER A 146 -6.91 -12.50 20.54
C SER A 146 -6.57 -12.81 19.08
N ARG A 147 -5.36 -13.34 18.81
CA ARG A 147 -4.96 -13.74 17.45
C ARG A 147 -5.88 -14.82 16.90
N LYS A 148 -6.18 -15.85 17.69
CA LYS A 148 -7.11 -16.92 17.31
C LYS A 148 -8.48 -16.35 16.99
N LYS A 149 -9.02 -15.49 17.87
CA LYS A 149 -10.35 -14.92 17.68
C LYS A 149 -10.42 -13.99 16.45
N PHE A 150 -9.38 -13.19 16.23
CA PHE A 150 -9.29 -12.33 15.05
C PHE A 150 -9.24 -13.15 13.77
N ASN A 151 -8.43 -14.21 13.74
CA ASN A 151 -8.33 -15.11 12.61
C ASN A 151 -9.65 -15.83 12.30
N GLU A 152 -10.38 -16.32 13.32
CA GLU A 152 -11.72 -16.91 13.15
C GLU A 152 -12.70 -15.94 12.49
N ILE A 153 -12.73 -14.68 12.96
CA ILE A 153 -13.60 -13.64 12.39
C ILE A 153 -13.27 -13.39 10.92
N LEU A 154 -11.98 -13.33 10.57
CA LEU A 154 -11.58 -13.11 9.18
C LEU A 154 -11.90 -14.30 8.28
N LEU A 155 -11.65 -15.52 8.73
CA LEU A 155 -12.00 -16.73 7.97
C LEU A 155 -13.50 -16.80 7.66
N GLU A 156 -14.33 -16.48 8.65
CA GLU A 156 -15.79 -16.43 8.48
C GLU A 156 -16.20 -15.37 7.46
N LYS A 157 -15.67 -14.14 7.60
CA LYS A 157 -16.06 -13.02 6.73
C LYS A 157 -15.52 -13.12 5.30
N LEU A 158 -14.33 -13.69 5.11
CA LEU A 158 -13.68 -13.74 3.81
C LEU A 158 -14.17 -14.90 2.93
N ASN A 159 -14.65 -16.00 3.54
CA ASN A 159 -15.18 -17.18 2.84
C ASN A 159 -14.29 -17.65 1.67
N LEU A 160 -13.02 -17.93 1.99
CA LEU A 160 -12.00 -18.26 0.98
C LEU A 160 -12.21 -19.64 0.35
N ASP A 161 -11.89 -19.73 -0.93
CA ASP A 161 -11.77 -21.00 -1.65
C ASP A 161 -10.47 -21.69 -1.22
N LYS A 162 -10.62 -22.87 -0.62
CA LYS A 162 -9.53 -23.66 -0.05
C LYS A 162 -8.47 -24.08 -1.05
N ASN A 163 -8.76 -24.05 -2.36
CA ASN A 163 -7.83 -24.49 -3.39
C ASN A 163 -7.10 -23.33 -4.08
N LYS A 164 -7.46 -22.08 -3.77
CA LYS A 164 -6.88 -20.90 -4.42
C LYS A 164 -5.72 -20.30 -3.66
N HIS A 165 -4.87 -19.60 -4.41
CA HIS A 165 -3.86 -18.73 -3.86
C HIS A 165 -4.43 -17.30 -3.73
N TYR A 166 -3.97 -16.58 -2.72
CA TYR A 166 -4.41 -15.23 -2.46
C TYR A 166 -3.24 -14.27 -2.30
N PHE A 167 -3.46 -13.02 -2.67
CA PHE A 167 -2.63 -11.88 -2.36
C PHE A 167 -3.34 -11.02 -1.31
N ILE A 168 -2.68 -10.78 -0.18
CA ILE A 168 -3.21 -9.96 0.90
C ILE A 168 -2.50 -8.61 1.00
N LYS A 169 -3.27 -7.57 1.29
CA LYS A 169 -2.78 -6.21 1.56
C LYS A 169 -3.73 -5.46 2.51
N ASN A 170 -3.27 -4.35 3.08
CA ASN A 170 -4.21 -3.39 3.68
C ASN A 170 -4.77 -2.46 2.58
N GLY A 171 -5.62 -1.50 2.96
CA GLY A 171 -6.21 -0.57 1.98
C GLY A 171 -5.24 0.28 1.17
N VAL A 172 -4.04 0.60 1.68
CA VAL A 172 -3.13 1.59 1.08
C VAL A 172 -1.81 0.97 0.59
N PHE A 173 -1.38 -0.14 1.17
CA PHE A 173 -0.05 -0.68 1.04
C PHE A 173 -0.07 -2.16 0.70
N SER A 174 0.67 -2.52 -0.35
CA SER A 174 1.04 -3.90 -0.64
C SER A 174 2.35 -4.23 0.10
N GLY A 175 2.37 -5.31 0.89
CA GLY A 175 3.58 -5.81 1.56
C GLY A 175 4.60 -6.45 0.63
N LYS A 176 4.73 -5.92 -0.59
CA LYS A 176 5.59 -6.44 -1.65
C LYS A 176 7.07 -6.53 -1.28
N PHE A 177 7.53 -5.72 -0.31
CA PHE A 177 8.90 -5.75 0.22
C PHE A 177 9.15 -6.97 1.12
N GLU A 178 8.08 -7.58 1.62
CA GLU A 178 8.04 -8.82 2.39
C GLU A 178 7.10 -9.81 1.70
N TRP A 179 7.29 -10.01 0.39
CA TRP A 179 6.33 -10.68 -0.49
C TRP A 179 5.78 -12.01 0.02
N ARG A 180 6.63 -12.82 0.66
CA ARG A 180 6.21 -14.09 1.26
C ARG A 180 5.01 -13.90 2.19
N ASN A 181 4.95 -12.82 2.96
CA ASN A 181 3.85 -12.58 3.89
C ASN A 181 2.55 -12.17 3.18
N CYS A 182 2.63 -11.77 1.91
CA CYS A 182 1.46 -11.35 1.13
C CYS A 182 0.89 -12.44 0.23
N HIS A 183 1.66 -13.48 -0.10
CA HIS A 183 1.20 -14.60 -0.94
C HIS A 183 0.75 -15.77 -0.09
N ILE A 184 -0.56 -16.00 0.00
CA ILE A 184 -1.14 -17.06 0.82
C ILE A 184 -1.46 -18.25 -0.06
N VAL A 185 -0.83 -19.39 0.24
CA VAL A 185 -1.12 -20.66 -0.44
C VAL A 185 -2.24 -21.43 0.28
N PRO A 186 -2.90 -22.40 -0.37
CA PRO A 186 -3.97 -23.21 0.22
C PRO A 186 -3.74 -23.70 1.66
N SER A 187 -2.54 -24.21 1.97
CA SER A 187 -2.22 -24.77 3.29
C SER A 187 -2.11 -23.71 4.40
N GLU A 188 -2.01 -22.43 4.06
CA GLU A 188 -1.77 -21.33 4.99
C GLU A 188 -3.01 -20.47 5.24
N GLN A 189 -4.09 -20.69 4.50
CA GLN A 189 -5.31 -19.89 4.61
C GLN A 189 -5.88 -19.88 6.04
N ASN A 190 -5.70 -20.95 6.80
CA ASN A 190 -6.15 -21.04 8.20
C ASN A 190 -5.42 -20.09 9.17
N GLN A 191 -4.39 -19.36 8.72
CA GLN A 191 -3.59 -18.41 9.52
C GLN A 191 -3.71 -16.98 8.99
N ILE A 192 -4.70 -16.69 8.15
CA ILE A 192 -4.82 -15.43 7.42
C ILE A 192 -4.75 -14.18 8.30
N GLY A 193 -5.33 -14.24 9.51
CA GLY A 193 -5.31 -13.11 10.44
C GLY A 193 -3.92 -12.77 10.97
N GLU A 194 -3.05 -13.76 11.13
CA GLU A 194 -1.66 -13.52 11.53
C GLU A 194 -0.87 -12.84 10.42
N TYR A 195 -1.01 -13.34 9.19
CA TYR A 195 -0.39 -12.72 8.01
C TYR A 195 -0.83 -11.28 7.82
N PHE A 196 -2.14 -11.00 7.94
CA PHE A 196 -2.65 -9.62 7.85
C PHE A 196 -2.06 -8.70 8.92
N GLN A 197 -1.94 -9.16 10.16
CA GLN A 197 -1.38 -8.35 11.22
C GLN A 197 0.08 -7.99 10.96
N VAL A 198 0.90 -8.95 10.50
CA VAL A 198 2.30 -8.70 10.13
C VAL A 198 2.39 -7.70 8.97
N VAL A 199 1.60 -7.90 7.91
CA VAL A 199 1.55 -6.99 6.76
C VAL A 199 1.14 -5.57 7.18
N ASN A 200 0.14 -5.45 8.07
CA ASN A 200 -0.30 -4.15 8.55
C ASN A 200 0.72 -3.47 9.47
N ASN A 201 1.35 -4.19 10.40
CA ASN A 201 2.41 -3.63 11.24
C ASN A 201 3.57 -3.12 10.38
N HIS A 202 3.96 -3.85 9.33
CA HIS A 202 4.98 -3.38 8.38
C HIS A 202 4.52 -2.11 7.65
N ALA A 203 3.27 -2.07 7.18
CA ALA A 203 2.69 -0.90 6.54
C ALA A 203 2.74 0.35 7.46
N MET A 204 2.42 0.20 8.74
CA MET A 204 2.49 1.28 9.72
C MET A 204 3.92 1.83 9.89
N LEU A 205 4.93 0.95 9.93
CA LEU A 205 6.34 1.34 10.06
C LEU A 205 6.84 2.23 8.91
N VAL A 206 6.28 2.01 7.71
CA VAL A 206 6.64 2.77 6.50
C VAL A 206 5.67 3.92 6.20
N GLY A 207 4.76 4.26 7.12
CA GLY A 207 3.83 5.39 6.97
C GLY A 207 2.61 5.11 6.09
N ALA A 208 2.28 3.84 5.87
CA ALA A 208 1.16 3.40 5.05
C ALA A 208 0.08 2.67 5.87
N GLY A 209 -0.07 3.08 7.14
CA GLY A 209 -1.06 2.55 8.08
C GLY A 209 -2.39 3.34 8.12
N ARG A 210 -2.60 4.26 7.16
CA ARG A 210 -3.76 5.17 7.10
C ARG A 210 -5.01 4.50 6.50
N THR A 211 -5.42 3.36 7.05
CA THR A 211 -6.56 2.58 6.56
C THR A 211 -7.10 1.65 7.64
N ASN A 212 -8.39 1.34 7.57
CA ASN A 212 -9.05 0.30 8.34
C ASN A 212 -9.42 -0.93 7.49
N ASP A 213 -8.97 -0.97 6.23
CA ASP A 213 -9.32 -2.00 5.28
C ASP A 213 -8.36 -3.20 5.35
N ILE A 214 -8.96 -4.38 5.32
CA ILE A 214 -8.32 -5.65 5.00
C ILE A 214 -8.73 -6.04 3.58
N VAL A 215 -7.76 -6.27 2.72
CA VAL A 215 -7.99 -6.58 1.30
C VAL A 215 -7.39 -7.94 0.98
N ILE A 216 -8.20 -8.81 0.40
CA ILE A 216 -7.77 -10.08 -0.18
C ILE A 216 -8.10 -10.10 -1.66
N ARG A 217 -7.15 -10.57 -2.46
CA ARG A 217 -7.29 -10.65 -3.91
C ARG A 217 -6.86 -12.03 -4.36
N GLU A 218 -7.52 -12.57 -5.38
CA GLU A 218 -7.05 -13.76 -6.06
C GLU A 218 -5.64 -13.51 -6.57
N TYR A 219 -4.75 -14.46 -6.28
CA TYR A 219 -3.39 -14.37 -6.76
C TYR A 219 -3.38 -14.48 -8.29
N ILE A 220 -2.67 -13.56 -8.93
CA ILE A 220 -2.43 -13.62 -10.38
C ILE A 220 -1.16 -14.43 -10.55
N ASP A 221 -1.24 -15.57 -11.25
CA ASP A 221 -0.09 -16.42 -11.52
C ASP A 221 0.94 -15.74 -12.41
N ASP A 222 2.16 -16.27 -12.39
CA ASP A 222 3.27 -15.84 -13.23
C ASP A 222 3.66 -16.98 -14.21
N PRO A 223 2.96 -17.11 -15.34
CA PRO A 223 3.21 -18.19 -16.30
C PRO A 223 4.56 -18.04 -17.02
N GLU A 224 5.16 -16.85 -16.99
CA GLU A 224 6.48 -16.61 -17.57
C GLU A 224 7.64 -17.00 -16.62
N HIS A 225 7.34 -17.39 -15.38
CA HIS A 225 8.34 -17.76 -14.37
C HIS A 225 9.47 -16.72 -14.23
N ARG A 226 9.08 -15.47 -14.07
CA ARG A 226 9.97 -14.31 -13.98
C ARG A 226 10.87 -14.43 -12.75
N PRO A 227 12.11 -13.92 -12.82
CA PRO A 227 12.98 -13.89 -11.66
C PRO A 227 12.36 -13.04 -10.54
N THR A 228 12.71 -13.36 -9.29
CA THR A 228 12.09 -12.73 -8.13
C THR A 228 13.02 -11.76 -7.39
N ILE A 229 12.44 -10.71 -6.81
CA ILE A 229 13.07 -9.83 -5.80
C ILE A 229 12.22 -9.78 -4.53
N TYR A 230 12.62 -9.00 -3.53
CA TYR A 230 11.82 -8.76 -2.30
C TYR A 230 11.27 -10.02 -1.64
N ASN A 231 12.12 -11.03 -1.46
CA ASN A 231 11.76 -12.32 -0.85
C ASN A 231 10.68 -13.12 -1.62
N GLY A 232 10.73 -13.08 -2.96
CA GLY A 232 9.98 -13.99 -3.81
C GLY A 232 8.96 -13.33 -4.74
N MET A 233 8.90 -11.99 -4.79
CA MET A 233 8.02 -11.26 -5.69
C MET A 233 8.52 -11.37 -7.14
N PRO A 234 7.73 -11.92 -8.08
CA PRO A 234 8.12 -11.99 -9.48
C PRO A 234 8.26 -10.60 -10.11
N LEU A 235 9.34 -10.37 -10.85
CA LEU A 235 9.57 -9.15 -11.65
C LEU A 235 8.73 -9.19 -12.93
N ARG A 236 7.41 -9.05 -12.79
CA ARG A 236 6.50 -8.91 -13.93
C ARG A 236 6.47 -7.49 -14.42
N THR A 237 6.26 -7.32 -15.73
CA THR A 237 6.17 -6.00 -16.34
C THR A 237 4.92 -5.28 -15.84
N GLU A 238 5.14 -4.09 -15.27
CA GLU A 238 4.09 -3.24 -14.69
C GLU A 238 4.14 -1.84 -15.30
N PHE A 239 2.96 -1.25 -15.50
CA PHE A 239 2.74 0.05 -16.08
C PHE A 239 2.06 0.92 -15.03
N ARG A 240 2.59 2.12 -14.78
CA ARG A 240 1.92 3.12 -13.96
C ARG A 240 1.32 4.17 -14.87
N CYS A 241 -0.01 4.19 -14.96
CA CYS A 241 -0.77 5.16 -15.75
C CYS A 241 -1.16 6.33 -14.85
N PHE A 242 -0.63 7.52 -15.10
CA PHE A 242 -1.11 8.75 -14.47
C PHE A 242 -2.31 9.27 -15.26
N ILE A 243 -3.44 9.45 -14.59
CA ILE A 243 -4.72 9.80 -15.19
C ILE A 243 -5.35 11.00 -14.48
N ASP A 244 -6.09 11.80 -15.23
CA ASP A 244 -6.92 12.88 -14.70
C ASP A 244 -8.40 12.50 -14.89
N CYS A 245 -9.09 12.21 -13.78
CA CYS A 245 -10.47 11.76 -13.82
C CYS A 245 -11.46 12.90 -14.04
N ASP A 246 -11.04 14.16 -13.85
CA ASP A 246 -11.87 15.34 -14.10
C ASP A 246 -11.89 15.71 -15.58
N THR A 247 -10.73 15.71 -16.24
CA THR A 247 -10.62 15.99 -17.68
C THR A 247 -10.79 14.75 -18.56
N LYS A 248 -10.86 13.56 -17.95
CA LYS A 248 -10.91 12.26 -18.64
C LYS A 248 -9.69 12.02 -19.53
N ASP A 249 -8.51 12.42 -19.07
CA ASP A 249 -7.29 12.35 -19.86
C ASP A 249 -6.25 11.39 -19.27
N LEU A 250 -5.51 10.73 -20.16
CA LEU A 250 -4.29 10.03 -19.80
C LEU A 250 -3.14 11.05 -19.79
N ILE A 251 -2.57 11.31 -18.61
CA ILE A 251 -1.44 12.23 -18.46
C ILE A 251 -0.21 11.59 -19.09
N GLN A 252 0.23 10.45 -18.55
CA GLN A 252 1.36 9.68 -19.07
C GLN A 252 1.39 8.28 -18.45
N THR A 253 1.90 7.30 -19.18
CA THR A 253 2.22 5.98 -18.64
C THR A 253 3.73 5.81 -18.55
N VAL A 254 4.22 5.33 -17.40
CA VAL A 254 5.65 5.12 -17.12
C VAL A 254 5.92 3.67 -16.69
N PRO A 255 7.14 3.14 -16.91
CA PRO A 255 7.49 1.80 -16.42
C PRO A 255 7.57 1.84 -14.88
N TYR A 256 6.79 0.99 -14.22
CA TYR A 256 6.78 0.90 -12.77
C TYR A 256 8.16 0.54 -12.21
N TRP A 257 8.81 -0.42 -12.86
CA TRP A 257 10.18 -0.85 -12.59
C TRP A 257 11.20 0.05 -13.31
N ASN A 258 11.06 1.38 -13.22
CA ASN A 258 11.94 2.30 -13.93
C ASN A 258 13.43 2.07 -13.58
N PRO A 259 14.33 1.89 -14.56
CA PRO A 259 15.73 1.60 -14.31
C PRO A 259 16.50 2.60 -13.47
N LEU A 260 16.25 3.90 -13.63
CA LEU A 260 16.96 4.93 -12.89
C LEU A 260 16.61 4.85 -11.41
N VAL A 261 15.33 4.68 -11.10
CA VAL A 261 14.82 4.59 -9.73
C VAL A 261 15.24 3.26 -9.09
N MET A 262 14.99 2.14 -9.76
CA MET A 262 15.26 0.81 -9.23
C MET A 262 16.73 0.57 -8.95
N LYS A 263 17.62 0.92 -9.89
CA LYS A 263 19.07 0.78 -9.68
C LYS A 263 19.55 1.65 -8.52
N LYS A 264 19.09 2.90 -8.44
CA LYS A 264 19.47 3.81 -7.34
C LYS A 264 19.05 3.26 -5.98
N VAL A 265 17.80 2.83 -5.85
CA VAL A 265 17.26 2.31 -4.58
C VAL A 265 17.96 1.01 -4.18
N LEU A 266 17.97 0.00 -5.04
CA LEU A 266 18.54 -1.31 -4.73
C LEU A 266 20.06 -1.25 -4.51
N GLN A 267 20.79 -0.45 -5.31
CA GLN A 267 22.23 -0.28 -5.11
C GLN A 267 22.54 0.39 -3.77
N SER A 268 21.83 1.49 -3.44
CA SER A 268 22.08 2.23 -2.19
C SER A 268 21.80 1.39 -0.94
N GLN A 269 20.70 0.63 -0.95
CA GLN A 269 20.34 -0.26 0.16
C GLN A 269 21.22 -1.52 0.18
N GLY A 270 21.63 -2.02 -0.99
CA GLY A 270 22.49 -3.18 -1.16
C GLY A 270 23.90 -3.01 -0.59
N GLN A 271 24.38 -1.76 -0.44
CA GLN A 271 25.66 -1.48 0.24
C GLN A 271 25.70 -2.01 1.68
N GLN A 272 24.54 -2.09 2.34
CA GLN A 272 24.43 -2.50 3.74
C GLN A 272 23.71 -3.84 3.91
N ASN A 273 23.17 -4.43 2.83
CA ASN A 273 22.39 -5.66 2.90
C ASN A 273 22.66 -6.56 1.69
N LYS A 274 23.29 -7.72 1.94
CA LYS A 274 23.65 -8.71 0.91
C LYS A 274 22.44 -9.25 0.14
N SER A 275 21.29 -9.43 0.79
CA SER A 275 20.07 -9.90 0.12
C SER A 275 19.54 -8.86 -0.86
N ILE A 276 19.58 -7.58 -0.49
CA ILE A 276 19.19 -6.48 -1.38
C ILE A 276 20.18 -6.35 -2.56
N TYR A 277 21.47 -6.55 -2.31
CA TYR A 277 22.47 -6.57 -3.39
C TYR A 277 22.20 -7.68 -4.42
N LYS A 278 21.79 -8.88 -3.97
CA LYS A 278 21.35 -9.94 -4.89
C LYS A 278 20.14 -9.52 -5.72
N TRP A 279 19.16 -8.82 -5.11
CA TRP A 279 18.02 -8.29 -5.87
C TRP A 279 18.43 -7.24 -6.90
N TYR A 280 19.44 -6.42 -6.60
CA TYR A 280 20.03 -5.49 -7.56
C TYR A 280 20.64 -6.22 -8.76
N GLU A 281 21.39 -7.29 -8.52
CA GLU A 281 21.96 -8.12 -9.59
C GLU A 281 20.88 -8.79 -10.44
N THR A 282 19.87 -9.39 -9.80
CA THR A 282 18.71 -9.98 -10.48
C THR A 282 18.00 -8.95 -11.35
N TYR A 283 17.73 -7.76 -10.82
CA TYR A 283 17.07 -6.69 -11.56
C TYR A 283 17.91 -6.25 -12.76
N LYS A 284 19.20 -6.02 -12.60
CA LYS A 284 20.09 -5.62 -13.70
C LYS A 284 20.13 -6.65 -14.82
N TRP A 285 20.17 -7.93 -14.48
CA TRP A 285 20.15 -9.01 -15.46
C TRP A 285 18.83 -9.03 -16.25
N PHE A 286 17.72 -8.69 -15.61
CA PHE A 286 16.38 -8.76 -16.19
C PHE A 286 15.83 -7.44 -16.77
N GLU A 287 16.53 -6.32 -16.55
CA GLU A 287 16.13 -4.96 -16.91
C GLU A 287 15.74 -4.84 -18.39
N GLU A 288 16.53 -5.43 -19.28
CA GLU A 288 16.28 -5.35 -20.72
C GLU A 288 14.96 -5.99 -21.13
N VAL A 289 14.64 -7.16 -20.55
CA VAL A 289 13.37 -7.86 -20.81
C VAL A 289 12.19 -7.03 -20.33
N LEU A 290 12.27 -6.43 -19.13
CA LEU A 290 11.21 -5.55 -18.61
C LEU A 290 10.97 -4.35 -19.53
N ASN A 291 12.04 -3.72 -20.02
CA ASN A 291 11.94 -2.55 -20.89
C ASN A 291 11.39 -2.92 -22.27
N GLN A 292 11.83 -4.04 -22.85
CA GLN A 292 11.31 -4.54 -24.13
C GLN A 292 9.81 -4.86 -24.02
N ASP A 293 9.39 -5.57 -22.96
CA ASP A 293 7.98 -5.89 -22.72
C ASP A 293 7.13 -4.64 -22.49
N PHE A 294 7.65 -3.64 -21.76
CA PHE A 294 6.97 -2.37 -21.56
C PHE A 294 6.76 -1.63 -22.89
N ASN A 295 7.84 -1.44 -23.66
CA ASN A 295 7.80 -0.72 -24.94
C ASN A 295 6.90 -1.41 -25.97
N ALA A 296 6.89 -2.74 -26.00
CA ALA A 296 6.03 -3.50 -26.91
C ALA A 296 4.53 -3.33 -26.62
N ASN A 297 4.14 -3.00 -25.38
CA ASN A 297 2.75 -2.99 -24.95
C ASN A 297 2.20 -1.60 -24.61
N ILE A 298 3.05 -0.59 -24.39
CA ILE A 298 2.66 0.74 -23.95
C ILE A 298 1.57 1.39 -24.82
N GLY A 299 1.66 1.25 -26.15
CA GLY A 299 0.66 1.80 -27.06
C GLY A 299 -0.73 1.17 -26.87
N ARG A 300 -0.79 -0.15 -26.63
CA ARG A 300 -2.03 -0.87 -26.34
C ARG A 300 -2.57 -0.51 -24.97
N ILE A 301 -1.71 -0.35 -23.96
CA ILE A 301 -2.10 0.11 -22.63
C ILE A 301 -2.74 1.50 -22.72
N ASN A 302 -2.06 2.47 -23.34
CA ASN A 302 -2.53 3.84 -23.46
C ASN A 302 -3.87 3.93 -24.21
N LYS A 303 -4.05 3.14 -25.27
CA LYS A 303 -5.33 3.09 -25.98
C LYS A 303 -6.44 2.53 -25.10
N ASN A 304 -6.20 1.43 -24.40
CA ASN A 304 -7.26 0.74 -23.67
C ASN A 304 -7.60 1.41 -22.32
N ILE A 305 -6.62 2.04 -21.67
CA ILE A 305 -6.83 2.74 -20.40
C ILE A 305 -7.80 3.91 -20.58
N GLN A 306 -7.85 4.52 -21.77
CA GLN A 306 -8.79 5.58 -22.08
C GLN A 306 -10.25 5.16 -21.90
N TYR A 307 -10.62 3.92 -22.27
CA TYR A 307 -11.97 3.41 -22.03
C TYR A 307 -12.30 3.34 -20.54
N VAL A 308 -11.32 2.95 -19.71
CA VAL A 308 -11.47 2.90 -18.26
C VAL A 308 -11.63 4.32 -17.70
N ILE A 309 -10.77 5.25 -18.12
CA ILE A 309 -10.77 6.65 -17.66
C ILE A 309 -12.13 7.32 -17.93
N ASN A 310 -12.67 7.14 -19.13
CA ASN A 310 -13.96 7.72 -19.55
C ASN A 310 -15.11 7.34 -18.60
N GLU A 311 -15.09 6.11 -18.08
CA GLU A 311 -16.12 5.58 -17.18
C GLU A 311 -15.78 5.72 -15.70
N LEU A 312 -14.54 6.08 -15.38
CA LEU A 312 -14.06 6.16 -14.01
C LEU A 312 -14.64 7.38 -13.30
N SER A 313 -15.57 7.14 -12.38
CA SER A 313 -16.32 8.18 -11.67
C SER A 313 -15.60 8.60 -10.38
N LEU A 314 -14.33 9.01 -10.49
CA LEU A 314 -13.53 9.58 -9.41
C LEU A 314 -13.20 11.06 -9.71
N LYS A 315 -12.70 11.76 -8.70
CA LYS A 315 -12.28 13.17 -8.80
C LYS A 315 -10.78 13.30 -8.64
N GLY A 316 -10.19 14.31 -9.29
CA GLY A 316 -8.76 14.56 -9.24
C GLY A 316 -7.92 13.58 -10.07
N ARG A 317 -6.63 13.55 -9.74
CA ARG A 317 -5.59 12.84 -10.49
C ARG A 317 -5.09 11.65 -9.72
N TRP A 318 -4.87 10.55 -10.43
CA TRP A 318 -4.55 9.27 -9.85
C TRP A 318 -3.41 8.58 -10.62
N SER A 319 -2.68 7.72 -9.94
CA SER A 319 -1.93 6.64 -10.58
C SER A 319 -2.79 5.38 -10.58
N LEU A 320 -2.80 4.67 -11.70
CA LEU A 320 -3.45 3.38 -11.89
C LEU A 320 -2.41 2.38 -12.40
N ASP A 321 -2.11 1.38 -11.57
CA ASP A 321 -1.09 0.38 -11.87
C ASP A 321 -1.72 -0.79 -12.64
N VAL A 322 -1.05 -1.19 -13.72
CA VAL A 322 -1.41 -2.31 -14.59
C VAL A 322 -0.29 -3.32 -14.59
N MET A 323 -0.60 -4.60 -14.41
CA MET A 323 0.38 -5.68 -14.45
C MET A 323 0.11 -6.62 -15.63
N LYS A 324 1.18 -6.96 -16.35
CA LYS A 324 1.15 -8.03 -17.36
C LYS A 324 1.35 -9.40 -16.68
N SER A 325 0.54 -10.38 -17.07
CA SER A 325 0.77 -11.80 -16.77
C SER A 325 0.34 -12.63 -17.98
N GLY A 326 1.28 -13.37 -18.57
CA GLY A 326 1.08 -14.06 -19.85
C GLY A 326 0.67 -13.08 -20.95
N ASN A 327 -0.50 -13.31 -21.52
CA ASN A 327 -1.10 -12.45 -22.55
C ASN A 327 -2.13 -11.44 -22.00
N ASP A 328 -2.34 -11.45 -20.69
CA ASP A 328 -3.38 -10.68 -20.01
C ASP A 328 -2.80 -9.45 -19.29
N PHE A 329 -3.68 -8.45 -19.09
CA PHE A 329 -3.38 -7.21 -18.38
C PHE A 329 -4.36 -7.00 -17.25
N TYR A 330 -3.85 -6.80 -16.04
CA TYR A 330 -4.63 -6.69 -14.82
C TYR A 330 -4.53 -5.28 -14.25
N LEU A 331 -5.66 -4.68 -13.88
CA LEU A 331 -5.68 -3.47 -13.07
C LEU A 331 -5.44 -3.86 -11.59
N ILE A 332 -4.31 -3.44 -11.04
CA ILE A 332 -3.78 -4.00 -9.78
C ILE A 332 -3.66 -3.00 -8.63
N ASP A 333 -3.55 -1.70 -8.85
CA ASP A 333 -3.55 -0.75 -7.73
C ASP A 333 -3.93 0.65 -8.18
N MET A 334 -4.33 1.49 -7.23
CA MET A 334 -4.65 2.89 -7.51
C MET A 334 -4.31 3.76 -6.30
N ALA A 335 -3.77 4.96 -6.55
CA ALA A 335 -3.47 5.94 -5.53
C ALA A 335 -3.59 7.36 -6.09
N GLU A 336 -3.81 8.37 -5.24
CA GLU A 336 -3.74 9.76 -5.65
C GLU A 336 -2.36 10.06 -6.26
N MET A 337 -2.36 10.81 -7.36
CA MET A 337 -1.13 11.13 -8.09
C MET A 337 -0.11 11.87 -7.22
N LYS A 338 -0.56 12.78 -6.34
CA LYS A 338 0.31 13.52 -5.40
C LYS A 338 1.06 12.63 -4.41
N SER A 339 0.50 11.46 -4.07
CA SER A 339 1.08 10.49 -3.15
C SER A 339 1.82 9.36 -3.88
N SER A 340 1.94 9.44 -5.20
CA SER A 340 2.49 8.37 -6.03
C SER A 340 3.95 8.61 -6.39
N ALA A 341 4.77 7.55 -6.30
CA ALA A 341 6.12 7.57 -6.87
C ALA A 341 6.09 7.66 -8.41
N LEU A 342 7.20 8.09 -9.01
CA LEU A 342 7.42 8.21 -10.46
C LEU A 342 6.74 9.41 -11.13
N THR A 343 6.16 10.33 -10.35
CA THR A 343 5.63 11.60 -10.86
C THR A 343 6.74 12.47 -11.46
N GLU A 344 7.97 12.32 -10.98
CA GLU A 344 9.17 12.98 -11.51
C GLU A 344 9.54 12.54 -12.93
N LEU A 345 8.99 11.41 -13.41
CA LEU A 345 9.21 10.90 -14.76
C LEU A 345 8.19 11.43 -15.77
N ILE A 346 7.18 12.17 -15.33
CA ILE A 346 6.17 12.76 -16.22
C ILE A 346 6.82 13.90 -17.00
N ASN A 347 6.60 13.90 -18.32
CA ASN A 347 7.15 14.89 -19.22
C ASN A 347 6.67 16.30 -18.82
N PRO A 348 7.59 17.25 -18.52
CA PRO A 348 7.22 18.61 -18.15
C PRO A 348 6.36 19.32 -19.19
N SER A 349 6.57 19.08 -20.49
CA SER A 349 5.76 19.65 -21.55
C SER A 349 4.31 19.18 -21.48
N ARG A 350 4.09 17.92 -21.11
CA ARG A 350 2.74 17.35 -20.93
C ARG A 350 2.04 17.93 -19.70
N LEU A 351 2.76 18.11 -18.60
CA LEU A 351 2.24 18.81 -17.41
C LEU A 351 1.84 20.25 -17.75
N ASN A 352 2.67 20.96 -18.50
CA ASN A 352 2.39 22.33 -18.93
C ASN A 352 1.17 22.42 -19.85
N GLU A 353 1.04 21.51 -20.82
CA GLU A 353 -0.12 21.42 -21.72
C GLU A 353 -1.43 21.26 -20.92
N LEU A 354 -1.41 20.38 -19.92
CA LEU A 354 -2.56 20.09 -19.06
C LEU A 354 -2.72 21.07 -17.89
N LYS A 355 -1.84 22.08 -17.77
CA LYS A 355 -1.80 23.05 -16.67
C LYS A 355 -1.73 22.38 -15.28
N ILE A 356 -1.00 21.28 -15.20
CA ILE A 356 -0.78 20.51 -13.98
C ILE A 356 0.47 21.04 -13.29
N LYS A 357 0.33 21.46 -12.04
CA LYS A 357 1.47 21.69 -11.14
C LYS A 357 1.63 20.46 -10.26
N LEU A 358 2.83 19.88 -10.26
CA LEU A 358 3.18 18.88 -9.25
C LEU A 358 3.38 19.61 -7.93
N GLU A 359 2.72 19.13 -6.88
CA GLU A 359 3.05 19.50 -5.51
C GLU A 359 4.44 18.87 -5.23
N GLN A 360 5.45 19.69 -4.97
CA GLN A 360 6.82 19.26 -4.66
C GLN A 360 7.08 19.27 -3.16
#